data_AF-A0A9P7FN16-F1
#
_entry.id   AF-A0A9P7FN16-F1
#
_cell.length_a   1.000
_cell.length_b   1.000
_cell.length_c   1.000
_cell.angle_alpha   90.00
_cell.angle_beta   90.00
_cell.angle_gamma   90.00
#
_symmetry.space_group_name_H-M   'P 1'
#
loop_
_entity.id
_entity.type
_entity.pdbx_description
1 polymer ?
#
loop_
_entity_poly.entity_id
_entity_poly.type
_entity_poly.pdbx_seq_one_letter_code
_entity_poly.pdbx_strand_id
1 'polypeptide(L)'
;NEHICASAIYYYDIMDITASGPAFRQKSDTEDGLQPPQYQWDWFPTVFGCENEGPMLQDVGSVDTREGRLLTWPNVLQHRVHPFSLADPTKPGHRKIVALFLVDPNIRIISTANVPCQQREWWAEA
;
A
#
# COMPACT_ATOMS: atom_id res chain seq x y z
N ASN A 1 -14.12 8.18 -1.17
CA ASN A 1 -13.17 7.11 -1.53
C ASN A 1 -12.41 7.61 -2.75
N GLU A 2 -11.07 7.58 -2.77
CA GLU A 2 -10.25 8.24 -3.80
C GLU A 2 -10.31 7.55 -5.18
N HIS A 3 -11.07 6.45 -5.28
CA HIS A 3 -11.24 5.64 -6.49
C HIS A 3 -9.95 5.06 -7.08
N ILE A 4 -8.87 5.04 -6.30
CA ILE A 4 -7.61 4.39 -6.67
C ILE A 4 -7.79 2.87 -6.55
N CYS A 5 -7.56 2.14 -7.63
CA CYS A 5 -7.65 0.69 -7.68
C CYS A 5 -6.28 0.00 -7.57
N ALA A 6 -5.19 0.68 -7.94
CA ALA A 6 -3.83 0.18 -7.77
C ALA A 6 -2.82 1.31 -7.50
N SER A 7 -1.75 0.96 -6.80
CA SER A 7 -0.63 1.84 -6.50
C SER A 7 0.66 1.25 -7.06
N ALA A 8 1.55 2.12 -7.51
CA ALA A 8 2.89 1.76 -7.96
C ALA A 8 3.90 2.74 -7.40
N ILE A 9 5.00 2.24 -6.82
CA ILE A 9 6.10 3.07 -6.31
C ILE A 9 7.41 2.58 -6.93
N TYR A 10 8.13 3.51 -7.54
CA TYR A 10 9.47 3.30 -8.08
C TYR A 10 10.51 4.01 -7.21
N TYR A 11 11.49 3.27 -6.72
CA TYR A 11 12.58 3.76 -5.88
C TYR A 11 13.81 4.02 -6.75
N TYR A 12 13.99 5.25 -7.22
CA TYR A 12 14.98 5.53 -8.27
C TYR A 12 16.35 5.95 -7.76
N ASP A 13 16.46 6.39 -6.50
CA ASP A 13 17.72 6.84 -5.90
C ASP A 13 17.63 6.68 -4.37
N ILE A 14 18.47 5.83 -3.80
CA ILE A 14 18.55 5.56 -2.36
C ILE A 14 20.00 5.63 -1.91
N MET A 15 20.27 6.49 -0.93
CA MET A 15 21.60 6.66 -0.36
C MET A 15 21.52 6.64 1.16
N ASP A 16 22.37 5.83 1.79
CA ASP A 16 22.56 5.78 3.25
C ASP A 16 21.26 5.58 4.06
N ILE A 17 20.38 4.69 3.61
CA ILE A 17 19.13 4.35 4.31
C ILE A 17 19.13 2.87 4.71
N THR A 18 18.67 2.57 5.92
CA THR A 18 18.49 1.19 6.39
C THR A 18 17.44 0.45 5.56
N ALA A 19 17.60 -0.88 5.45
CA ALA A 19 16.63 -1.71 4.74
C ALA A 19 15.24 -1.59 5.39
N SER A 20 14.24 -1.25 4.58
CA SER A 20 12.86 -1.05 4.99
C SER A 20 11.98 -1.07 3.74
N GLY A 21 10.68 -1.29 3.90
CA GLY A 21 9.69 -1.14 2.85
C GLY A 21 8.26 -1.27 3.38
N PRO A 22 7.26 -1.29 2.48
CA PRO A 22 5.87 -1.47 2.88
C PRO A 22 5.63 -2.90 3.37
N ALA A 23 4.96 -3.00 4.52
CA ALA A 23 4.21 -4.18 4.91
C ALA A 23 2.77 -4.07 4.44
N PHE A 24 2.19 -5.21 4.12
CA PHE A 24 0.85 -5.37 3.61
C PHE A 24 0.05 -6.30 4.51
N ARG A 25 -1.22 -5.95 4.70
CA ARG A 25 -2.23 -6.81 5.28
C ARG A 25 -3.54 -6.65 4.54
N GLN A 26 -4.40 -7.66 4.64
CA GLN A 26 -5.72 -7.64 4.03
C GLN A 26 -6.77 -8.20 4.98
N LYS A 27 -8.04 -7.85 4.73
CA LYS A 27 -9.14 -8.55 5.36
C LYS A 27 -9.35 -9.86 4.60
N SER A 28 -9.23 -10.99 5.27
CA SER A 28 -9.62 -12.29 4.71
C SER A 28 -11.14 -12.41 4.80
N ASP A 29 -11.78 -12.87 3.75
CA ASP A 29 -13.18 -13.26 3.81
C ASP A 29 -13.24 -14.72 4.26
N THR A 30 -13.80 -14.95 5.44
CA THR A 30 -13.94 -16.29 6.00
C THR A 30 -15.40 -16.68 6.20
N GLU A 31 -16.35 -15.85 5.75
CA GLU A 31 -17.78 -16.03 6.03
C GLU A 31 -18.46 -16.90 4.96
N ASP A 32 -17.98 -16.91 3.71
CA ASP A 32 -18.58 -17.72 2.64
C ASP A 32 -17.85 -19.06 2.40
N GLY A 33 -18.47 -20.15 2.87
CA GLY A 33 -18.23 -21.51 2.35
C GLY A 33 -17.02 -22.27 2.92
N LEU A 34 -16.31 -21.73 3.91
CA LEU A 34 -15.09 -22.34 4.46
C LEU A 34 -15.33 -23.23 5.70
N GLN A 35 -16.46 -23.93 5.81
CA GLN A 35 -16.62 -24.94 6.86
C GLN A 35 -15.82 -26.21 6.50
N PRO A 36 -14.72 -26.53 7.22
CA PRO A 36 -13.98 -27.74 6.94
C PRO A 36 -14.78 -28.98 7.36
N PRO A 37 -14.57 -30.14 6.70
CA PRO A 37 -15.13 -31.41 7.16
C PRO A 37 -14.77 -31.66 8.62
N GLN A 38 -15.75 -32.08 9.42
CA GLN A 38 -15.54 -32.46 10.82
C GLN A 38 -14.93 -31.35 11.72
N TYR A 39 -15.09 -30.07 11.37
CA TYR A 39 -14.57 -28.94 12.16
C TYR A 39 -13.03 -28.95 12.33
N GLN A 40 -12.29 -29.51 11.37
CA GLN A 40 -10.82 -29.51 11.41
C GLN A 40 -10.26 -28.19 10.86
N TRP A 41 -9.72 -27.35 11.75
CA TRP A 41 -9.20 -26.02 11.41
C TRP A 41 -7.67 -25.92 11.36
N ASP A 42 -6.94 -27.04 11.52
CA ASP A 42 -5.47 -27.05 11.64
C ASP A 42 -4.74 -26.42 10.44
N TRP A 43 -5.35 -26.45 9.25
CA TRP A 43 -4.81 -25.87 8.02
C TRP A 43 -5.07 -24.36 7.90
N PHE A 44 -6.05 -23.83 8.63
CA PHE A 44 -6.58 -22.47 8.46
C PHE A 44 -5.53 -21.39 8.77
N PRO A 45 -4.76 -21.47 9.88
CA PRO A 45 -3.66 -20.52 10.12
C PRO A 45 -2.55 -20.62 9.08
N THR A 46 -2.33 -21.80 8.50
CA THR A 46 -1.27 -21.99 7.48
C THR A 46 -1.64 -21.31 6.16
N VAL A 47 -2.91 -21.38 5.76
CA VAL A 47 -3.39 -20.80 4.48
C VAL A 47 -3.70 -19.32 4.62
N PHE A 48 -4.40 -18.94 5.68
CA PHE A 48 -4.91 -17.57 5.85
C PHE A 48 -4.09 -16.72 6.82
N GLY A 49 -3.14 -17.29 7.56
CA GLY A 49 -2.40 -16.56 8.60
C GLY A 49 -3.27 -16.08 9.76
N CYS A 50 -4.51 -16.55 9.85
CA CYS A 50 -5.52 -16.14 10.82
C CYS A 50 -5.88 -17.29 11.75
N GLU A 51 -6.30 -16.97 12.97
CA GLU A 51 -6.88 -17.95 13.90
C GLU A 51 -8.37 -18.14 13.63
N ASN A 52 -8.89 -19.35 13.87
CA ASN A 52 -10.34 -19.58 13.87
C ASN A 52 -10.97 -18.71 14.98
N GLU A 53 -12.07 -18.04 14.67
CA GLU A 53 -12.75 -17.06 15.55
C GLU A 53 -11.91 -15.81 15.93
N GLY A 54 -10.73 -15.64 15.33
CA GLY A 54 -9.87 -14.46 15.52
C GLY A 54 -10.20 -13.31 14.56
N PRO A 55 -9.46 -12.19 14.66
CA PRO A 55 -9.56 -11.11 13.68
C PRO A 55 -9.27 -11.64 12.27
N MET A 56 -10.13 -11.31 11.30
CA MET A 56 -9.96 -11.70 9.90
C MET A 56 -8.92 -10.84 9.17
N LEU A 57 -7.79 -10.56 9.81
CA LEU A 57 -6.68 -9.79 9.25
C LEU A 57 -5.53 -10.73 8.94
N GLN A 58 -5.27 -10.92 7.66
CA GLN A 58 -4.11 -11.66 7.18
C GLN A 58 -2.95 -10.70 6.95
N ASP A 59 -1.84 -10.94 7.64
CA ASP A 59 -0.56 -10.33 7.31
C ASP A 59 0.00 -10.98 6.03
N VAL A 60 0.08 -10.19 4.95
CA VAL A 60 0.57 -10.65 3.65
C VAL A 60 2.10 -10.63 3.61
N GLY A 61 2.72 -9.81 4.46
CA GLY A 61 4.17 -9.69 4.59
C GLY A 61 4.68 -8.33 4.13
N SER A 62 5.99 -8.21 3.97
CA SER A 62 6.65 -6.96 3.59
C SER A 62 7.63 -7.15 2.45
N VAL A 63 7.93 -6.04 1.77
CA VAL A 63 8.87 -6.04 0.64
C VAL A 63 9.90 -4.96 0.86
N ASP A 64 11.18 -5.33 0.94
CA ASP A 64 12.29 -4.37 0.97
C ASP A 64 12.25 -3.45 -0.26
N THR A 65 12.51 -2.16 -0.08
CA THR A 65 12.52 -1.21 -1.20
C THR A 65 13.93 -0.74 -1.49
N ARG A 66 14.58 -1.46 -2.41
CA ARG A 66 15.94 -1.21 -2.92
C ARG A 66 15.91 -0.18 -4.05
N GLU A 67 17.02 0.50 -4.30
CA GLU A 67 17.18 1.32 -5.50
C GLU A 67 16.93 0.48 -6.77
N GLY A 68 16.29 1.08 -7.77
CA GLY A 68 15.87 0.42 -9.01
C GLY A 68 14.64 -0.47 -8.88
N ARG A 69 14.02 -0.58 -7.69
CA ARG A 69 12.83 -1.41 -7.49
C ARG A 69 11.55 -0.67 -7.86
N LEU A 70 10.76 -1.25 -8.75
CA LEU A 70 9.35 -0.91 -8.96
C LEU A 70 8.49 -1.92 -8.18
N LEU A 71 7.58 -1.42 -7.36
CA LEU A 71 6.60 -2.23 -6.64
C LEU A 71 5.19 -1.79 -7.04
N THR A 72 4.33 -2.75 -7.35
CA THR A 72 2.93 -2.50 -7.74
C THR A 72 1.99 -3.39 -6.93
N TRP A 73 0.90 -2.84 -6.42
CA TRP A 73 -0.09 -3.62 -5.66
C TRP A 73 -1.51 -3.05 -5.83
N PRO A 74 -2.54 -3.89 -5.67
CA PRO A 74 -3.92 -3.41 -5.68
C PRO A 74 -4.22 -2.62 -4.40
N ASN A 75 -5.02 -1.58 -4.51
CA ASN A 75 -5.31 -0.67 -3.40
C ASN A 75 -6.26 -1.27 -2.35
N VAL A 76 -6.66 -2.54 -2.51
CA VAL A 76 -7.39 -3.33 -1.51
C VAL A 76 -6.49 -3.76 -0.35
N LEU A 77 -5.16 -3.81 -0.56
CA LEU A 77 -4.20 -4.12 0.48
C LEU A 77 -3.97 -2.90 1.37
N GLN A 78 -4.21 -3.05 2.67
CA GLN A 78 -3.75 -2.07 3.64
C GLN A 78 -2.23 -2.16 3.71
N HIS A 79 -1.55 -1.02 3.65
CA HIS A 79 -0.10 -0.99 3.70
C HIS A 79 0.43 0.03 4.71
N ARG A 80 1.60 -0.27 5.27
CA ARG A 80 2.35 0.64 6.14
C ARG A 80 3.83 0.54 5.80
N VAL A 81 4.47 1.68 5.58
CA VAL A 81 5.93 1.73 5.44
C VAL A 81 6.56 1.46 6.81
N HIS A 82 7.44 0.48 6.89
CA HIS A 82 8.21 0.24 8.11
C HIS A 82 9.13 1.43 8.43
N PRO A 83 9.40 1.71 9.73
CA PRO A 83 10.39 2.71 10.10
C PRO A 83 11.73 2.47 9.40
N PHE A 84 12.44 3.56 9.10
CA PHE A 84 13.79 3.52 8.57
C PHE A 84 14.60 4.69 9.15
N SER A 85 15.91 4.59 9.03
CA SER A 85 16.87 5.56 9.53
C SER A 85 18.03 5.68 8.55
N LEU A 86 18.92 6.63 8.82
CA LEU A 86 20.24 6.63 8.19
C LEU A 86 21.00 5.35 8.59
N ALA A 87 21.76 4.78 7.65
CA ALA A 87 22.63 3.65 7.95
C ALA A 87 23.89 4.12 8.68
N ASP A 88 24.44 5.27 8.30
CA ASP A 88 25.46 6.01 9.02
C ASP A 88 24.90 7.38 9.48
N PRO A 89 24.53 7.54 10.76
CA PRO A 89 23.96 8.79 11.26
C PRO A 89 24.84 10.04 11.10
N THR A 90 26.12 9.89 10.74
CA THR A 90 27.05 11.01 10.52
C THR A 90 27.03 11.53 9.08
N LYS A 91 26.36 10.84 8.17
CA LYS A 91 26.30 11.18 6.74
C LYS A 91 24.88 11.62 6.35
N PRO A 92 24.73 12.42 5.28
CA PRO A 92 23.43 12.64 4.67
C PRO A 92 22.95 11.37 3.97
N GLY A 93 21.63 11.18 3.94
CA GLY A 93 20.99 10.10 3.21
C GLY A 93 19.63 10.51 2.66
N HIS A 94 19.13 9.75 1.69
CA HIS A 94 17.84 10.00 1.05
C HIS A 94 17.21 8.72 0.51
N ARG A 95 15.90 8.79 0.31
CA ARG A 95 15.10 7.81 -0.40
C ARG A 95 14.16 8.56 -1.33
N LYS A 96 14.45 8.56 -2.62
CA LYS A 96 13.65 9.26 -3.63
C LYS A 96 12.76 8.27 -4.36
N ILE A 97 11.50 8.65 -4.52
CA ILE A 97 10.47 7.80 -5.11
C ILE A 97 9.66 8.54 -6.16
N VAL A 98 9.10 7.78 -7.09
CA VAL A 98 7.98 8.19 -7.93
C VAL A 98 6.78 7.31 -7.55
N ALA A 99 5.68 7.93 -7.15
CA ALA A 99 4.42 7.24 -6.85
C ALA A 99 3.43 7.49 -7.99
N LEU A 100 2.80 6.42 -8.46
CA LEU A 100 1.79 6.40 -9.50
C LEU A 100 0.54 5.72 -8.92
N PHE A 101 -0.61 6.34 -9.14
CA PHE A 101 -1.90 5.81 -8.69
C PHE A 101 -2.78 5.59 -9.90
N LEU A 102 -3.28 4.36 -10.05
CA LEU A 102 -4.27 4.04 -11.05
C LEU A 102 -5.65 4.29 -10.45
N VAL A 103 -6.32 5.32 -10.97
CA VAL A 103 -7.74 5.55 -10.72
C VAL A 103 -8.56 4.54 -11.51
N ASP A 104 -9.66 4.06 -10.92
CA ASP A 104 -10.64 3.18 -11.56
C ASP A 104 -11.08 3.76 -12.92
N PRO A 105 -10.75 3.09 -14.04
CA PRO A 105 -11.07 3.58 -15.38
C PRO A 105 -12.58 3.62 -15.65
N ASN A 106 -13.40 2.91 -14.86
CA ASN A 106 -14.85 2.93 -14.98
C ASN A 106 -15.48 4.17 -14.35
N ILE A 107 -14.68 4.99 -13.65
CA ILE A 107 -15.15 6.19 -12.98
C ILE A 107 -14.63 7.41 -13.73
N ARG A 108 -15.55 8.22 -14.24
CA ARG A 108 -15.20 9.47 -14.92
C ARG A 108 -14.87 10.53 -13.88
N ILE A 109 -13.59 10.86 -13.74
CA ILE A 109 -13.11 11.97 -12.91
C ILE A 109 -12.97 13.23 -13.76
N ILE A 110 -13.37 14.38 -13.20
CA ILE A 110 -13.14 15.69 -13.82
C ILE A 110 -11.64 15.96 -13.82
N SER A 111 -11.07 16.18 -15.01
CA SER A 111 -9.67 16.57 -15.15
C SER A 111 -9.36 17.79 -14.27
N THR A 112 -8.20 17.79 -13.60
CA THR A 112 -7.72 18.95 -12.85
C THR A 112 -7.57 20.20 -13.71
N ALA A 113 -7.43 20.04 -15.04
CA ALA A 113 -7.47 21.16 -15.99
C ALA A 113 -8.82 21.91 -16.00
N ASN A 114 -9.90 21.27 -15.53
CA ASN A 114 -11.25 21.83 -15.45
C ASN A 114 -11.67 22.09 -13.99
N VAL A 115 -10.79 21.85 -13.03
CA VAL A 115 -11.03 22.18 -11.62
C VAL A 115 -10.58 23.63 -11.41
N PRO A 116 -11.47 24.54 -10.99
CA PRO A 116 -11.09 25.92 -10.72
C PRO A 116 -10.00 25.98 -9.65
N CYS A 117 -9.24 27.07 -9.65
CA CYS A 117 -8.20 27.31 -8.66
C CYS A 117 -8.74 27.05 -7.23
N GLN A 118 -8.05 26.24 -6.44
CA GLN A 118 -8.51 25.90 -5.09
C GLN A 118 -8.05 26.91 -4.03
N GLN A 119 -7.08 27.77 -4.37
CA GLN A 119 -6.65 28.86 -3.51
C GLN A 119 -7.61 30.04 -3.61
N ARG A 120 -8.17 30.45 -2.47
CA ARG A 120 -9.21 31.50 -2.40
C ARG A 120 -8.79 32.82 -3.03
N GLU A 121 -7.51 33.19 -2.89
CA GLU A 121 -6.98 34.45 -3.43
C GLU A 121 -6.96 34.47 -4.97
N TRP A 122 -6.87 33.31 -5.61
CA TRP A 122 -6.84 33.18 -7.07
C TRP A 122 -8.22 33.29 -7.72
N TRP A 123 -9.29 33.31 -6.91
CA TRP A 123 -10.66 33.41 -7.41
C TRP A 123 -10.98 34.82 -7.92
N ALA A 124 -10.26 35.84 -7.46
CA ALA A 124 -10.49 37.22 -7.86
C ALA A 124 -9.95 37.54 -9.27
N GLU A 125 -9.11 36.67 -9.83
CA GLU A 125 -8.42 36.87 -11.12
C GLU A 125 -8.87 35.88 -12.21
N ALA A 126 -9.80 34.97 -11.90
CA ALA A 126 -10.26 33.89 -12.79
C ALA A 126 -11.58 34.23 -13.51
#